data_AF-A0AAV1IZI7-F1
#
_entry.id   AF-A0AAV1IZI7-F1
#
_cell.length_a   1.000
_cell.length_b   1.000
_cell.length_c   1.000
_cell.angle_alpha   90.00
_cell.angle_beta   90.00
_cell.angle_gamma   90.00
#
_symmetry.space_group_name_H-M   'P 1'
#
loop_
_entity.id
_entity.type
_entity.pdbx_description
1 polymer ?
#
loop_
_entity_poly.entity_id
_entity_poly.type
_entity_poly.pdbx_seq_one_letter_code
_entity_poly.pdbx_strand_id
1 'polypeptide(L)'
;MSKLVENQIKINETLKIILDSDAYRDSSLIKYMKFAQHLAIITENIDDVISELIRIENSLAFIRASSAHHSMISIKVLGKMINRLISIYGKEHVLELELREYYELIKPGYYFSGTRIVVIFKLPLFIKDSYDLYRLSIAPNKYQQALIPPYPLIATNRKGYVYMEAECPKYNHWYLCGEKMDHQIRQQPDCTQELIINQALDKTCQMTTITLSRISLEELDEKHYIISFPNATKIHLRCARDDYTILSGTYLITVPVNCFLFTSEFTITNTND
;
A
#
# COMPACT_ATOMS: atom_id res chain seq x y z
N MET A 1 -32.56 -0.24 23.46
CA MET A 1 -32.79 0.54 24.69
C MET A 1 -34.14 0.23 25.35
N SER A 2 -35.28 0.18 24.63
CA SER A 2 -36.60 -0.07 25.28
C SER A 2 -36.72 -1.42 26.00
N LYS A 3 -36.21 -2.51 25.40
CA LYS A 3 -36.23 -3.86 26.02
C LYS A 3 -35.43 -3.96 27.32
N LEU A 4 -34.35 -3.20 27.44
CA LEU A 4 -33.48 -3.23 28.62
C LEU A 4 -34.15 -2.55 29.81
N VAL A 5 -34.81 -1.42 29.54
CA VAL A 5 -35.65 -0.71 30.53
C VAL A 5 -36.87 -1.56 30.92
N GLU A 6 -37.54 -2.21 29.97
CA GLU A 6 -38.64 -3.14 30.26
C GLU A 6 -38.20 -4.34 31.13
N ASN A 7 -37.04 -4.92 30.86
CA ASN A 7 -36.49 -6.02 31.65
C ASN A 7 -36.10 -5.56 33.06
N GLN A 8 -35.58 -4.34 33.20
CA GLN A 8 -35.24 -3.73 34.48
C GLN A 8 -36.49 -3.46 35.35
N ILE A 9 -37.61 -3.06 34.72
CA ILE A 9 -38.91 -2.90 35.38
C ILE A 9 -39.43 -4.26 35.90
N LYS A 10 -39.44 -5.30 35.05
CA LYS A 10 -39.87 -6.66 35.43
C LYS A 10 -39.06 -7.24 36.59
N ILE A 11 -37.77 -6.90 36.65
CA ILE A 11 -36.89 -7.33 37.73
C ILE A 11 -37.20 -6.61 39.03
N ASN A 12 -37.43 -5.29 38.99
CA ASN A 12 -37.87 -4.55 40.17
C ASN A 12 -39.22 -5.06 40.70
N GLU A 13 -40.15 -5.41 39.83
CA GLU A 13 -41.43 -6.02 40.20
C GLU A 13 -41.23 -7.40 40.85
N THR A 14 -40.37 -8.23 40.27
CA THR A 14 -40.06 -9.56 40.81
C THR A 14 -39.29 -9.49 42.14
N LEU A 15 -38.37 -8.53 42.28
CA LEU A 15 -37.65 -8.25 43.53
C LEU A 15 -38.60 -7.78 44.62
N LYS A 16 -39.55 -6.89 44.31
CA LYS A 16 -40.60 -6.49 45.25
C LYS A 16 -41.41 -7.70 45.71
N ILE A 17 -41.85 -8.56 44.80
CA ILE A 17 -42.61 -9.78 45.14
C ILE A 17 -41.80 -10.75 46.03
N ILE A 18 -40.48 -10.78 45.89
CA ILE A 18 -39.58 -11.60 46.73
C ILE A 18 -39.37 -10.95 48.11
N LEU A 19 -39.30 -9.63 48.18
CA LEU A 19 -39.07 -8.86 49.40
C LEU A 19 -40.34 -8.65 50.25
N ASP A 20 -41.54 -8.64 49.63
CA ASP A 20 -42.81 -8.27 50.28
C ASP A 20 -43.59 -9.41 50.98
N SER A 21 -43.07 -10.63 51.17
CA SER A 21 -43.90 -11.70 51.74
C SER A 21 -43.32 -12.50 52.90
N ASP A 22 -43.81 -12.14 54.09
CA ASP A 22 -44.15 -13.03 55.23
C ASP A 22 -45.22 -14.10 54.88
N ALA A 23 -45.34 -14.53 53.62
CA ALA A 23 -46.41 -15.43 53.18
C ALA A 23 -45.90 -16.59 52.30
N TYR A 24 -46.05 -17.80 52.85
CA TYR A 24 -45.98 -19.13 52.22
C TYR A 24 -44.61 -19.75 51.93
N ARG A 25 -44.28 -20.77 52.74
CA ARG A 25 -43.05 -21.58 52.74
C ARG A 25 -42.87 -22.55 51.54
N ASP A 26 -43.89 -22.79 50.71
CA ASP A 26 -43.85 -23.91 49.73
C ASP A 26 -43.63 -23.51 48.25
N SER A 27 -43.42 -22.23 47.93
CA SER A 27 -43.19 -21.77 46.53
C SER A 27 -41.87 -21.02 46.30
N SER A 28 -41.00 -21.00 47.32
CA SER A 28 -39.74 -20.24 47.32
C SER A 28 -38.81 -20.60 46.15
N LEU A 29 -38.67 -21.88 45.84
CA LEU A 29 -37.82 -22.39 44.75
C LEU A 29 -38.20 -21.84 43.37
N ILE A 30 -39.50 -21.76 43.06
CA ILE A 30 -40.00 -21.20 41.79
C ILE A 30 -39.74 -19.69 41.71
N LYS A 31 -39.85 -18.97 42.84
CA LYS A 31 -39.54 -17.54 42.91
C LYS A 31 -38.06 -17.27 42.67
N TYR A 32 -37.17 -18.00 43.34
CA TYR A 32 -35.72 -17.89 43.13
C TYR A 32 -35.31 -18.30 41.71
N MET A 33 -35.94 -19.31 41.13
CA MET A 33 -35.70 -19.73 39.74
C MET A 33 -36.10 -18.64 38.73
N LYS A 34 -37.26 -17.99 38.90
CA LYS A 34 -37.68 -16.86 38.07
C LYS A 34 -36.74 -15.66 38.20
N PHE A 35 -36.29 -15.36 39.41
CA PHE A 35 -35.32 -14.29 39.66
C PHE A 35 -33.97 -14.59 39.01
N ALA A 36 -33.45 -15.81 39.14
CA ALA A 36 -32.22 -16.25 38.49
C ALA A 36 -32.33 -16.17 36.96
N GLN A 37 -33.48 -16.56 36.39
CA GLN A 37 -33.73 -16.44 34.95
C GLN A 37 -33.72 -14.97 34.49
N HIS A 38 -34.32 -14.06 35.27
CA HIS A 38 -34.30 -12.64 34.95
C HIS A 38 -32.90 -12.02 35.07
N LEU A 39 -32.12 -12.42 36.09
CA LEU A 39 -30.71 -12.03 36.20
C LEU A 39 -29.91 -12.51 35.00
N ALA A 40 -30.08 -13.76 34.56
CA ALA A 40 -29.41 -14.28 33.36
C ALA A 40 -29.74 -13.48 32.11
N ILE A 41 -31.01 -13.10 31.91
CA ILE A 41 -31.43 -12.24 30.80
C ILE A 41 -30.78 -10.85 30.90
N ILE A 42 -30.67 -10.26 32.10
CA ILE A 42 -29.94 -8.98 32.25
C ILE A 42 -28.47 -9.14 31.90
N THR A 43 -27.82 -10.19 32.39
CA THR A 43 -26.40 -10.43 32.12
C THR A 43 -26.16 -10.51 30.62
N GLU A 44 -26.97 -11.29 29.90
CA GLU A 44 -26.89 -11.40 28.43
C GLU A 44 -27.10 -10.03 27.75
N ASN A 45 -28.09 -9.25 28.19
CA ASN A 45 -28.31 -7.90 27.65
C ASN A 45 -27.16 -6.93 27.95
N ILE A 46 -26.51 -7.05 29.12
CA ILE A 46 -25.34 -6.24 29.48
C ILE A 46 -24.15 -6.64 28.60
N ASP A 47 -23.92 -7.93 28.41
CA ASP A 47 -22.85 -8.46 27.57
C ASP A 47 -23.01 -7.99 26.11
N ASP A 48 -24.24 -7.99 25.59
CA ASP A 48 -24.56 -7.46 24.26
C ASP A 48 -24.23 -5.96 24.15
N VAL A 49 -24.61 -5.17 25.15
CA VAL A 49 -24.32 -3.72 25.18
C VAL A 49 -22.81 -3.47 25.28
N ILE A 50 -22.11 -4.20 26.14
CA ILE A 50 -20.65 -4.10 26.28
C ILE A 50 -19.96 -4.46 24.96
N SER A 51 -20.38 -5.55 24.31
CA SER A 51 -19.85 -5.98 23.01
C SER A 51 -20.03 -4.92 21.94
N GLU A 52 -21.20 -4.29 21.87
CA GLU A 52 -21.47 -3.20 20.94
C GLU A 52 -20.67 -1.93 21.25
N LEU A 53 -20.47 -1.60 22.53
CA LEU A 53 -19.60 -0.49 22.93
C LEU A 53 -18.15 -0.74 22.52
N ILE A 54 -17.62 -1.95 22.75
CA ILE A 54 -16.29 -2.36 22.32
C ILE A 54 -16.18 -2.28 20.79
N ARG A 55 -17.21 -2.68 20.05
CA ARG A 55 -17.21 -2.57 18.57
C ARG A 55 -17.14 -1.13 18.11
N ILE A 56 -17.90 -0.23 18.74
CA ILE A 56 -17.88 1.20 18.44
C ILE A 56 -16.50 1.79 18.77
N GLU A 57 -15.95 1.47 19.93
CA GLU A 57 -14.62 1.92 20.36
C GLU A 57 -13.54 1.48 19.37
N ASN A 58 -13.51 0.19 19.02
CA ASN A 58 -12.58 -0.35 18.03
C ASN A 58 -12.72 0.34 16.68
N SER A 59 -13.95 0.56 16.21
CA SER A 59 -14.20 1.26 14.95
C SER A 59 -13.66 2.68 14.99
N LEU A 60 -13.87 3.42 16.08
CA LEU A 60 -13.34 4.77 16.26
C LEU A 60 -11.80 4.78 16.36
N ALA A 61 -11.20 3.76 16.98
CA ALA A 61 -9.75 3.59 17.04
C ALA A 61 -9.15 3.39 15.64
N PHE A 62 -9.73 2.49 14.84
CA PHE A 62 -9.33 2.29 13.44
C PHE A 62 -9.49 3.57 12.60
N ILE A 63 -10.59 4.30 12.80
CA ILE A 63 -10.81 5.58 12.11
C ILE A 63 -9.75 6.62 12.49
N ARG A 64 -9.36 6.70 13.76
CA ARG A 64 -8.26 7.59 14.21
C ARG A 64 -6.92 7.19 13.60
N ALA A 65 -6.68 5.89 13.43
CA ALA A 65 -5.51 5.36 12.73
C ALA A 65 -5.59 5.51 11.19
N SER A 66 -6.71 6.04 10.66
CA SER A 66 -6.99 6.14 9.22
C SER A 66 -6.87 4.79 8.48
N SER A 67 -7.15 3.69 9.17
CA SER A 67 -7.06 2.33 8.63
C SER A 67 -8.42 1.65 8.64
N ALA A 68 -8.75 0.93 7.57
CA ALA A 68 -9.95 0.10 7.54
C ALA A 68 -9.63 -1.34 7.95
N HIS A 69 -10.60 -2.00 8.58
CA HIS A 69 -10.46 -3.38 9.02
C HIS A 69 -11.75 -4.17 8.80
N HIS A 70 -11.65 -5.48 8.66
CA HIS A 70 -12.79 -6.37 8.39
C HIS A 70 -13.84 -6.39 9.52
N SER A 71 -13.48 -5.96 10.73
CA SER A 71 -14.41 -5.76 11.85
C SER A 71 -15.32 -4.56 11.67
N MET A 72 -14.95 -3.58 10.82
CA MET A 72 -15.76 -2.41 10.52
C MET A 72 -16.69 -2.64 9.32
N ILE A 73 -16.18 -3.31 8.29
CA ILE A 73 -16.93 -3.70 7.10
C ILE A 73 -16.62 -5.15 6.82
N SER A 74 -17.64 -6.00 6.78
CA SER A 74 -17.42 -7.40 6.38
C SER A 74 -17.01 -7.50 4.91
N ILE A 75 -16.23 -8.52 4.58
CA ILE A 75 -15.77 -8.76 3.20
C ILE A 75 -16.93 -8.91 2.19
N LYS A 76 -18.08 -9.45 2.63
CA LYS A 76 -19.30 -9.57 1.82
C LYS A 76 -19.90 -8.21 1.48
N VAL A 77 -19.91 -7.29 2.44
CA VAL A 77 -20.41 -5.91 2.23
C VAL A 77 -19.44 -5.14 1.35
N LEU A 78 -18.13 -5.28 1.59
CA LEU A 78 -17.10 -4.66 0.76
C LEU A 78 -17.22 -5.09 -0.70
N GLY A 79 -17.36 -6.39 -0.98
CA GLY A 79 -17.56 -6.87 -2.36
C GLY A 79 -18.80 -6.27 -3.04
N LYS A 80 -19.91 -6.09 -2.31
CA LYS A 80 -21.09 -5.39 -2.83
C LYS A 80 -20.81 -3.91 -3.10
N MET A 81 -20.04 -3.23 -2.25
CA MET A 81 -19.65 -1.83 -2.45
C MET A 81 -18.78 -1.67 -3.70
N ILE A 82 -17.77 -2.53 -3.89
CA ILE A 82 -16.90 -2.53 -5.07
C ILE A 82 -17.71 -2.80 -6.35
N ASN A 83 -18.56 -3.82 -6.37
CA ASN A 83 -19.41 -4.10 -7.54
C ASN A 83 -20.33 -2.93 -7.89
N ARG A 84 -20.83 -2.21 -6.88
CA ARG A 84 -21.64 -1.02 -7.10
C ARG A 84 -20.81 0.14 -7.66
N LEU A 85 -19.58 0.34 -7.18
CA LEU A 85 -18.67 1.33 -7.75
C LEU A 85 -18.35 1.03 -9.22
N ILE A 86 -18.04 -0.24 -9.54
CA ILE A 86 -17.81 -0.70 -10.92
C ILE A 86 -19.04 -0.42 -11.80
N SER A 87 -20.25 -0.67 -11.31
CA SER A 87 -21.48 -0.38 -12.07
C SER A 87 -21.73 1.11 -12.31
N ILE A 88 -21.25 2.00 -11.43
CA ILE A 88 -21.51 3.44 -11.53
C ILE A 88 -20.42 4.12 -12.37
N TYR A 89 -19.16 3.77 -12.12
CA TYR A 89 -18.00 4.46 -12.68
C TYR A 89 -17.32 3.69 -13.80
N GLY A 90 -17.60 2.40 -13.99
CA GLY A 90 -16.87 1.54 -14.92
C GLY A 90 -15.76 0.75 -14.22
N LYS A 91 -15.38 -0.40 -14.80
CA LYS A 91 -14.34 -1.28 -14.25
C LYS A 91 -12.97 -0.61 -14.29
N GLU A 92 -12.73 0.21 -15.30
CA GLU A 92 -11.49 0.94 -15.56
C GLU A 92 -11.16 2.00 -14.50
N HIS A 93 -12.15 2.44 -13.72
CA HIS A 93 -11.99 3.44 -12.67
C HIS A 93 -11.81 2.85 -11.27
N VAL A 94 -11.84 1.51 -11.16
CA VAL A 94 -11.72 0.76 -9.91
C VAL A 94 -10.58 -0.25 -10.06
N LEU A 95 -9.55 -0.16 -9.21
CA LEU A 95 -8.43 -1.11 -9.26
C LEU A 95 -8.91 -2.54 -9.10
N GLU A 96 -8.46 -3.45 -9.95
CA GLU A 96 -8.73 -4.88 -9.84
C GLU A 96 -7.77 -5.49 -8.81
N LEU A 97 -8.27 -5.65 -7.58
CA LEU A 97 -7.52 -6.15 -6.43
C LEU A 97 -8.28 -7.27 -5.74
N GLU A 98 -7.58 -8.06 -4.92
CA GLU A 98 -8.27 -8.96 -4.01
C GLU A 98 -9.07 -8.16 -2.97
N LEU A 99 -10.24 -8.66 -2.57
CA LEU A 99 -11.12 -7.96 -1.63
C LEU A 99 -10.45 -7.57 -0.31
N ARG A 100 -9.41 -8.30 0.12
CA ARG A 100 -8.66 -8.00 1.35
C ARG A 100 -7.73 -6.80 1.17
N GLU A 101 -7.12 -6.63 0.01
CA GLU A 101 -6.18 -5.54 -0.28
C GLU A 101 -6.88 -4.17 -0.25
N TYR A 102 -8.18 -4.13 -0.55
CA TYR A 102 -8.95 -2.88 -0.45
C TYR A 102 -9.00 -2.28 0.96
N TYR A 103 -8.82 -3.07 2.04
CA TYR A 103 -8.76 -2.48 3.40
C TYR A 103 -7.57 -1.54 3.58
N GLU A 104 -6.50 -1.73 2.81
CA GLU A 104 -5.32 -0.85 2.83
C GLU A 104 -5.55 0.46 2.05
N LEU A 105 -6.53 0.47 1.14
CA LEU A 105 -6.90 1.63 0.33
C LEU A 105 -8.02 2.47 0.93
N ILE A 106 -8.93 1.84 1.65
CA ILE A 106 -10.09 2.53 2.23
C ILE A 106 -9.62 3.43 3.36
N LYS A 107 -9.90 4.74 3.23
CA LYS A 107 -9.70 5.70 4.30
C LYS A 107 -11.02 5.95 5.02
N PRO A 108 -11.20 5.42 6.23
CA PRO A 108 -12.44 5.66 6.96
C PRO A 108 -12.43 7.05 7.61
N GLY A 109 -13.62 7.58 7.85
CA GLY A 109 -13.85 8.85 8.54
C GLY A 109 -15.17 8.77 9.31
N TYR A 110 -15.46 9.77 10.12
CA TYR A 110 -16.72 9.82 10.86
C TYR A 110 -17.15 11.24 11.16
N TYR A 111 -18.45 11.38 11.42
CA TYR A 111 -19.03 12.57 12.02
C TYR A 111 -20.23 12.18 12.88
N PHE A 112 -20.60 13.08 13.79
CA PHE A 112 -21.78 12.92 14.63
C PHE A 112 -22.95 13.69 14.02
N SER A 113 -24.11 13.05 13.96
CA SER A 113 -25.35 13.68 13.51
C SER A 113 -26.47 13.32 14.50
N GLY A 114 -26.75 14.23 15.42
CA GLY A 114 -27.67 13.99 16.54
C GLY A 114 -27.20 12.81 17.40
N THR A 115 -28.04 11.77 17.51
CA THR A 115 -27.75 10.54 18.27
C THR A 115 -27.07 9.46 17.44
N ARG A 116 -26.58 9.78 16.24
CA ARG A 116 -25.98 8.80 15.32
C ARG A 116 -24.49 9.10 15.10
N ILE A 117 -23.70 8.04 15.11
CA ILE A 117 -22.33 8.03 14.60
C ILE A 117 -22.40 7.60 13.14
N VAL A 118 -22.01 8.47 12.22
CA VAL A 118 -21.96 8.14 10.80
C VAL A 118 -20.52 7.85 10.42
N VAL A 119 -20.26 6.61 10.01
CA VAL A 119 -18.96 6.19 9.49
C VAL A 119 -18.97 6.31 7.96
N ILE A 120 -17.98 7.01 7.42
CA ILE A 120 -17.78 7.20 5.99
C ILE A 120 -16.58 6.36 5.58
N PHE A 121 -16.73 5.58 4.51
CA PHE A 121 -15.62 4.88 3.88
C PHE A 121 -15.27 5.57 2.56
N LYS A 122 -14.09 6.16 2.49
CA LYS A 122 -13.59 6.81 1.27
C LYS A 122 -12.81 5.78 0.47
N LEU A 123 -13.32 5.45 -0.71
CA LEU A 123 -12.63 4.62 -1.68
C LEU A 123 -12.06 5.52 -2.78
N PRO A 124 -10.76 5.40 -3.11
CA PRO A 124 -10.20 6.12 -4.23
C PRO A 124 -10.81 5.59 -5.55
N LEU A 125 -11.14 6.51 -6.44
CA LEU A 125 -11.38 6.22 -7.86
C LEU A 125 -10.12 6.61 -8.62
N PHE A 126 -9.78 5.83 -9.64
CA PHE A 126 -8.54 6.00 -10.37
C PHE A 126 -8.81 6.60 -11.75
N ILE A 127 -7.91 7.48 -12.18
CA ILE A 127 -7.92 8.05 -13.53
C ILE A 127 -7.29 7.03 -14.47
N LYS A 128 -7.84 6.96 -15.69
CA LYS A 128 -7.54 5.95 -16.70
C LYS A 128 -6.08 5.91 -17.18
N ASP A 129 -5.33 6.99 -17.00
CA ASP A 129 -3.99 7.08 -17.57
C ASP A 129 -2.98 6.42 -16.64
N SER A 130 -2.59 5.20 -17.01
CA SER A 130 -1.43 4.53 -16.43
C SER A 130 -0.15 5.12 -17.00
N TYR A 131 0.87 5.18 -16.14
CA TYR A 131 2.20 5.62 -16.50
C TYR A 131 3.17 4.50 -16.18
N ASP A 132 4.14 4.31 -17.06
CA ASP A 132 5.24 3.39 -16.82
C ASP A 132 6.26 4.12 -15.94
N LEU A 133 6.65 3.48 -14.84
CA LEU A 133 7.62 4.02 -13.90
C LEU A 133 9.02 3.54 -14.29
N TYR A 134 9.92 4.47 -14.53
CA TYR A 134 11.32 4.20 -14.85
C TYR A 134 12.24 4.76 -13.77
N ARG A 135 13.26 3.98 -13.44
CA ARG A 135 14.43 4.45 -12.69
C ARG A 135 15.47 4.99 -13.66
N LEU A 136 15.95 6.20 -13.38
CA LEU A 136 16.89 6.93 -14.20
C LEU A 136 18.29 6.82 -13.60
N SER A 137 19.13 6.01 -14.24
CA SER A 137 20.53 5.82 -13.86
C SER A 137 21.45 6.62 -14.79
N ILE A 138 22.54 7.14 -14.23
CA ILE A 138 23.49 7.99 -14.96
C ILE A 138 24.59 7.10 -15.54
N ALA A 139 24.59 6.96 -16.87
CA ALA A 139 25.61 6.20 -17.60
C ALA A 139 26.41 7.12 -18.53
N PRO A 140 27.71 7.38 -18.25
CA PRO A 140 28.59 8.06 -19.18
C PRO A 140 28.67 7.33 -20.54
N ASN A 141 28.68 8.09 -21.63
CA ASN A 141 28.98 7.57 -22.95
C ASN A 141 30.51 7.45 -23.18
N LYS A 142 30.91 6.98 -24.36
CA LYS A 142 32.33 6.85 -24.76
C LYS A 142 33.14 8.16 -24.75
N TYR A 143 32.48 9.31 -24.70
CA TYR A 143 33.07 10.64 -24.63
C TYR A 143 33.07 11.21 -23.21
N GLN A 144 32.78 10.39 -22.19
CA GLN A 144 32.65 10.82 -20.79
C GLN A 144 31.55 11.88 -20.60
N GLN A 145 30.49 11.80 -21.39
CA GLN A 145 29.33 12.67 -21.26
C GLN A 145 28.12 11.85 -20.83
N ALA A 146 27.30 12.38 -19.93
CA ALA A 146 26.03 11.77 -19.53
C ALA A 146 24.90 12.78 -19.56
N LEU A 147 23.69 12.26 -19.77
CA LEU A 147 22.47 12.98 -19.46
C LEU A 147 22.24 12.89 -17.95
N ILE A 148 22.12 14.03 -17.28
CA ILE A 148 21.86 14.09 -15.84
C ILE A 148 20.36 14.33 -15.66
N PRO A 149 19.58 13.33 -15.21
CA PRO A 149 18.17 13.52 -14.98
C PRO A 149 17.97 14.46 -13.77
N PRO A 150 16.92 15.29 -13.76
CA PRO A 150 16.65 16.18 -12.64
C PRO A 150 16.24 15.42 -11.37
N TYR A 151 15.75 14.19 -11.52
CA TYR A 151 15.25 13.32 -10.46
C TYR A 151 15.57 11.86 -10.78
N PRO A 152 15.66 10.98 -9.77
CA PRO A 152 16.02 9.57 -9.96
C PRO A 152 14.92 8.72 -10.61
N LEU A 153 13.67 9.19 -10.61
CA LEU A 153 12.53 8.46 -11.16
C LEU A 153 11.72 9.34 -12.12
N ILE A 154 11.10 8.71 -13.11
CA ILE A 154 10.11 9.33 -14.01
C ILE A 154 8.95 8.36 -14.21
N ALA A 155 7.72 8.86 -14.05
CA ALA A 155 6.53 8.17 -14.50
C ALA A 155 6.11 8.81 -15.83
N THR A 156 6.03 8.03 -16.91
CA THR A 156 5.74 8.56 -18.24
C THR A 156 4.88 7.64 -19.10
N ASN A 157 4.14 8.24 -20.03
CA ASN A 157 3.47 7.57 -21.13
C ASN A 157 3.49 8.50 -22.35
N ARG A 158 2.70 8.21 -23.39
CA ARG A 158 2.61 9.05 -24.60
C ARG A 158 1.91 10.40 -24.40
N LYS A 159 1.18 10.60 -23.30
CA LYS A 159 0.40 11.81 -23.02
C LYS A 159 1.14 12.81 -22.15
N GLY A 160 2.07 12.33 -21.33
CA GLY A 160 2.82 13.18 -20.43
C GLY A 160 3.73 12.41 -19.50
N TYR A 161 4.37 13.15 -18.60
CA TYR A 161 5.32 12.61 -17.65
C TYR A 161 5.40 13.46 -16.38
N VAL A 162 5.90 12.84 -15.32
CA VAL A 162 6.22 13.50 -14.06
C VAL A 162 7.51 12.91 -13.49
N TYR A 163 8.39 13.78 -13.00
CA TYR A 163 9.59 13.37 -12.28
C TYR A 163 9.30 13.18 -10.80
N MET A 164 9.96 12.21 -10.19
CA MET A 164 9.69 11.78 -8.81
C MET A 164 11.00 11.56 -8.04
N GLU A 165 11.01 11.98 -6.77
CA GLU A 165 12.14 11.73 -5.85
C GLU A 165 12.11 10.31 -5.27
N ALA A 166 10.90 9.76 -5.06
CA ALA A 166 10.69 8.46 -4.46
C ALA A 166 9.45 7.78 -5.05
N GLU A 167 9.42 6.45 -4.98
CA GLU A 167 8.29 5.65 -5.41
C GLU A 167 7.04 5.94 -4.57
N CYS A 168 5.87 5.91 -5.21
CA CYS A 168 4.60 5.93 -4.48
C CYS A 168 4.39 4.61 -3.73
N PRO A 169 3.44 4.54 -2.78
CA PRO A 169 3.11 3.26 -2.15
C PRO A 169 2.70 2.22 -3.19
N LYS A 170 3.33 1.04 -3.11
CA LYS A 170 3.07 -0.10 -3.97
C LYS A 170 1.90 -0.92 -3.42
N TYR A 171 0.92 -1.18 -4.27
CA TYR A 171 -0.23 -2.04 -4.00
C TYR A 171 -0.28 -3.11 -5.09
N ASN A 172 0.09 -4.34 -4.73
CA ASN A 172 0.25 -5.43 -5.67
C ASN A 172 1.25 -5.06 -6.80
N HIS A 173 0.79 -4.95 -8.05
CA HIS A 173 1.62 -4.54 -9.20
C HIS A 173 1.52 -3.03 -9.52
N TRP A 174 0.76 -2.26 -8.75
CA TRP A 174 0.48 -0.85 -9.02
C TRP A 174 1.19 0.07 -8.04
N TYR A 175 1.66 1.21 -8.54
CA TYR A 175 2.13 2.34 -7.72
C TYR A 175 1.04 3.40 -7.70
N LEU A 176 0.48 3.69 -6.52
CA LEU A 176 -0.66 4.60 -6.40
C LEU A 176 -0.21 5.97 -5.92
N CYS A 177 -0.18 6.92 -6.85
CA CYS A 177 0.20 8.29 -6.58
C CYS A 177 -1.03 9.17 -6.30
N GLY A 178 -0.85 10.15 -5.41
CA GLY A 178 -1.93 11.05 -5.00
C GLY A 178 -2.27 12.11 -6.07
N GLU A 179 -3.48 12.63 -5.99
CA GLU A 179 -4.08 13.64 -6.88
C GLU A 179 -3.24 14.92 -7.05
N LYS A 180 -2.36 15.24 -6.08
CA LYS A 180 -1.44 16.39 -6.19
C LYS A 180 -0.43 16.26 -7.32
N MET A 181 -0.23 15.06 -7.88
CA MET A 181 0.67 14.85 -9.01
C MET A 181 0.09 15.35 -10.33
N ASP A 182 -1.23 15.46 -10.47
CA ASP A 182 -1.86 15.87 -11.75
C ASP A 182 -1.44 17.28 -12.18
N HIS A 183 -1.20 18.18 -11.22
CA HIS A 183 -0.67 19.51 -11.49
C HIS A 183 0.79 19.53 -11.93
N GLN A 184 1.52 18.43 -11.73
CA GLN A 184 2.92 18.27 -12.10
C GLN A 184 3.10 17.54 -13.43
N ILE A 185 2.05 16.93 -13.97
CA ILE A 185 2.12 16.22 -15.25
C ILE A 185 2.41 17.23 -16.35
N ARG A 186 3.56 17.06 -17.00
CA ARG A 186 3.97 17.85 -18.16
C ARG A 186 3.53 17.12 -19.42
N GLN A 187 2.85 17.84 -20.31
CA GLN A 187 2.37 17.30 -21.59
C GLN A 187 3.35 17.56 -22.74
N GLN A 188 4.16 18.61 -22.63
CA GLN A 188 5.21 18.89 -23.61
C GLN A 188 6.41 18.01 -23.30
N PRO A 189 6.81 17.11 -24.22
CA PRO A 189 7.86 16.15 -23.93
C PRO A 189 9.23 16.82 -23.80
N ASP A 190 10.02 16.34 -22.85
CA ASP A 190 11.42 16.71 -22.73
C ASP A 190 12.34 15.62 -23.30
N CYS A 191 13.63 15.94 -23.34
CA CYS A 191 14.68 15.03 -23.79
C CYS A 191 14.56 13.62 -23.18
N THR A 192 14.36 13.53 -21.85
CA THR A 192 14.34 12.24 -21.16
C THR A 192 13.12 11.42 -21.55
N GLN A 193 11.94 12.05 -21.61
CA GLN A 193 10.73 11.38 -22.07
C GLN A 193 10.86 10.92 -23.53
N GLU A 194 11.35 11.78 -24.43
CA GLU A 194 11.57 11.44 -25.83
C GLU A 194 12.54 10.26 -25.99
N LEU A 195 13.62 10.26 -25.19
CA LEU A 195 14.57 9.17 -25.16
C LEU A 195 13.93 7.86 -24.71
N ILE A 196 13.05 7.89 -23.70
CA ILE A 196 12.37 6.69 -23.20
C ILE A 196 11.33 6.18 -24.23
N ILE A 197 10.45 7.06 -24.70
CA ILE A 197 9.29 6.69 -25.53
C ILE A 197 9.69 6.39 -26.97
N ASN A 198 10.54 7.21 -27.56
CA ASN A 198 10.88 7.16 -28.98
C ASN A 198 12.31 6.64 -29.23
N GLN A 199 13.10 6.38 -28.19
CA GLN A 199 14.49 5.91 -28.31
C GLN A 199 15.34 6.86 -29.18
N ALA A 200 15.03 8.16 -29.10
CA ALA A 200 15.63 9.20 -29.92
C ALA A 200 16.29 10.27 -29.04
N LEU A 201 17.52 10.64 -29.38
CA LEU A 201 18.21 11.74 -28.73
C LEU A 201 17.82 13.06 -29.42
N ASP A 202 17.01 13.86 -28.75
CA ASP A 202 16.60 15.17 -29.24
C ASP A 202 17.72 16.22 -29.05
N LYS A 203 17.69 17.30 -29.83
CA LYS A 203 18.59 18.45 -29.73
C LYS A 203 18.45 19.21 -28.41
N THR A 204 17.34 19.02 -27.69
CA THR A 204 17.13 19.58 -26.34
C THR A 204 17.93 18.85 -25.26
N CYS A 205 18.49 17.67 -25.57
CA CYS A 205 19.31 16.91 -24.64
C CYS A 205 20.65 17.60 -24.36
N GLN A 206 20.78 18.18 -23.16
CA GLN A 206 22.04 18.75 -22.70
C GLN A 206 22.89 17.67 -22.04
N MET A 207 23.99 17.31 -22.71
CA MET A 207 24.96 16.34 -22.22
C MET A 207 25.98 17.05 -21.32
N THR A 208 26.21 16.49 -20.14
CA THR A 208 27.19 17.02 -19.17
C THR A 208 28.44 16.16 -19.22
N THR A 209 29.61 16.80 -19.38
CA THR A 209 30.90 16.10 -19.23
C THR A 209 31.11 15.73 -17.77
N ILE A 210 31.39 14.46 -17.52
CA ILE A 210 31.58 13.91 -16.18
C ILE A 210 32.93 13.23 -16.06
N THR A 211 33.61 13.50 -14.94
CA THR A 211 34.89 12.89 -14.61
C THR A 211 34.69 11.94 -13.44
N LEU A 212 34.88 10.65 -13.69
CA LEU A 212 34.82 9.62 -12.65
C LEU A 212 36.18 9.53 -11.96
N SER A 213 36.21 9.69 -10.64
CA SER A 213 37.44 9.60 -9.85
C SER A 213 37.74 8.18 -9.35
N ARG A 214 36.72 7.33 -9.30
CA ARG A 214 36.77 5.93 -8.80
C ARG A 214 35.89 5.04 -9.65
N ILE A 215 36.08 3.73 -9.53
CA ILE A 215 35.17 2.77 -10.15
C ILE A 215 33.78 2.96 -9.51
N SER A 216 32.75 2.99 -10.35
CA SER A 216 31.36 3.12 -9.93
C SER A 216 30.57 1.89 -10.34
N LEU A 217 29.73 1.39 -9.44
CA LEU A 217 28.86 0.25 -9.62
C LEU A 217 27.44 0.64 -9.18
N GLU A 218 26.48 0.45 -10.05
CA GLU A 218 25.05 0.57 -9.74
C GLU A 218 24.34 -0.73 -10.14
N GLU A 219 23.64 -1.33 -9.20
CA GLU A 219 22.75 -2.46 -9.45
C GLU A 219 21.38 -1.95 -9.94
N LEU A 220 20.98 -2.40 -11.13
CA LEU A 220 19.70 -2.07 -11.74
C LEU A 220 18.61 -3.05 -11.33
N ASP A 221 18.95 -4.34 -11.38
CA ASP A 221 18.14 -5.46 -10.92
C ASP A 221 19.06 -6.64 -10.54
N GLU A 222 18.48 -7.80 -10.24
CA GLU A 222 19.18 -9.02 -9.80
C GLU A 222 20.26 -9.53 -10.78
N LYS A 223 20.26 -9.08 -12.05
CA LYS A 223 21.15 -9.59 -13.11
C LYS A 223 21.90 -8.49 -13.85
N HIS A 224 21.42 -7.26 -13.82
CA HIS A 224 21.92 -6.14 -14.61
C HIS A 224 22.59 -5.09 -13.73
N TYR A 225 23.80 -4.70 -14.14
CA TYR A 225 24.64 -3.74 -13.44
C TYR A 225 25.16 -2.68 -14.41
N ILE A 226 25.23 -1.43 -13.98
CA ILE A 226 26.02 -0.40 -14.66
C ILE A 226 27.35 -0.30 -13.94
N ILE A 227 28.44 -0.50 -14.68
CA ILE A 227 29.79 -0.39 -14.15
C ILE A 227 30.58 0.63 -14.95
N SER A 228 31.24 1.54 -14.27
CA SER A 228 32.08 2.55 -14.89
C SER A 228 33.51 2.51 -14.37
N PHE A 229 34.45 2.26 -15.27
CA PHE A 229 35.88 2.20 -15.00
C PHE A 229 36.56 3.49 -15.47
N PRO A 230 37.03 4.37 -14.56
CA PRO A 230 37.68 5.63 -14.95
C PRO A 230 39.03 5.42 -15.64
N ASN A 231 39.71 4.32 -15.32
CA ASN A 231 40.99 3.91 -15.90
C ASN A 231 40.89 2.46 -16.40
N ALA A 232 41.87 2.01 -17.18
CA ALA A 232 41.94 0.62 -17.62
C ALA A 232 42.05 -0.33 -16.41
N THR A 233 41.02 -1.13 -16.18
CA THR A 233 40.90 -2.05 -15.04
C THR A 233 40.91 -3.50 -15.52
N LYS A 234 41.74 -4.34 -14.90
CA LYS A 234 41.72 -5.79 -15.11
C LYS A 234 40.52 -6.40 -14.42
N ILE A 235 39.76 -7.18 -15.16
CA ILE A 235 38.55 -7.85 -14.71
C ILE A 235 38.75 -9.35 -14.91
N HIS A 236 38.34 -10.12 -13.92
CA HIS A 236 38.35 -11.58 -13.96
C HIS A 236 36.92 -12.08 -13.86
N LEU A 237 36.42 -12.67 -14.94
CA LEU A 237 35.12 -13.32 -14.97
C LEU A 237 35.32 -14.83 -14.77
N ARG A 238 34.78 -15.35 -13.68
CA ARG A 238 34.83 -16.77 -13.36
C ARG A 238 33.44 -17.37 -13.49
N CYS A 239 33.26 -18.20 -14.50
CA CYS A 239 32.06 -19.02 -14.71
C CYS A 239 32.48 -20.50 -14.72
N ALA A 240 32.13 -21.26 -15.76
CA ALA A 240 32.72 -22.58 -16.04
C ALA A 240 34.16 -22.53 -16.54
N ARG A 241 34.59 -21.36 -17.04
CA ARG A 241 35.96 -21.04 -17.45
C ARG A 241 36.32 -19.67 -16.89
N ASP A 242 37.60 -19.47 -16.65
CA ASP A 242 38.15 -18.19 -16.22
C ASP A 242 38.48 -17.36 -17.46
N ASP A 243 38.01 -16.11 -17.49
CA ASP A 243 38.32 -15.13 -18.53
C ASP A 243 38.89 -13.85 -17.88
N TYR A 244 39.89 -13.27 -18.53
CA TYR A 244 40.58 -12.08 -18.06
C TYR A 244 40.57 -11.02 -19.15
N THR A 245 39.96 -9.88 -18.84
CA THR A 245 39.81 -8.78 -19.79
C THR A 245 40.22 -7.46 -19.15
N ILE A 246 40.62 -6.49 -19.97
CA ILE A 246 40.89 -5.12 -19.52
C ILE A 246 39.80 -4.24 -20.10
N LEU A 247 39.03 -3.57 -19.23
CA LEU A 247 37.98 -2.65 -19.64
C LEU A 247 38.28 -1.24 -19.14
N SER A 248 37.84 -0.25 -19.92
CA SER A 248 37.84 1.17 -19.57
C SER A 248 36.56 1.80 -20.10
N GLY A 249 35.94 2.71 -19.34
CA GLY A 249 34.65 3.32 -19.68
C GLY A 249 33.46 2.67 -18.97
N THR A 250 32.27 2.98 -19.43
CA THR A 250 31.00 2.54 -18.82
C THR A 250 30.35 1.43 -19.62
N TYR A 251 29.85 0.42 -18.91
CA TYR A 251 29.25 -0.79 -19.47
C TYR A 251 27.96 -1.14 -18.73
N LEU A 252 26.94 -1.52 -19.49
CA LEU A 252 25.82 -2.30 -18.97
C LEU A 252 26.24 -3.77 -19.00
N ILE A 253 26.35 -4.39 -17.84
CA ILE A 253 26.86 -5.76 -17.67
C ILE A 253 25.72 -6.64 -17.16
N THR A 254 25.54 -7.77 -17.82
CA THR A 254 24.68 -8.86 -17.33
C THR A 254 25.58 -9.95 -16.78
N VAL A 255 25.45 -10.29 -15.50
CA VAL A 255 26.21 -11.39 -14.88
C VAL A 255 25.34 -12.65 -14.89
N PRO A 256 25.71 -13.72 -15.65
CA PRO A 256 24.94 -14.96 -15.67
C PRO A 256 24.93 -15.66 -14.31
N VAL A 257 23.95 -16.53 -14.09
CA VAL A 257 23.85 -17.37 -12.87
C VAL A 257 25.12 -18.23 -12.74
N ASN A 258 25.65 -18.35 -11.52
CA ASN A 258 26.90 -19.05 -11.20
C ASN A 258 28.17 -18.44 -11.82
N CYS A 259 28.12 -17.17 -12.22
CA CYS A 259 29.29 -16.39 -12.60
C CYS A 259 29.67 -15.37 -11.52
N PHE A 260 30.97 -15.13 -11.41
CA PHE A 260 31.58 -14.19 -10.48
C PHE A 260 32.43 -13.20 -11.26
N LEU A 261 32.15 -11.91 -11.12
CA LEU A 261 32.96 -10.85 -11.72
C LEU A 261 33.82 -10.22 -10.64
N PHE A 262 35.13 -10.40 -10.75
CA PHE A 262 36.12 -9.87 -9.82
C PHE A 262 36.83 -8.67 -10.44
N THR A 263 36.94 -7.60 -9.64
CA THR A 263 37.79 -6.45 -9.92
C THR A 263 38.74 -6.22 -8.75
N SER A 264 39.66 -5.26 -8.86
CA SER A 264 40.52 -4.87 -7.74
C SER A 264 39.77 -4.21 -6.58
N GLU A 265 38.54 -3.71 -6.81
CA GLU A 265 37.78 -2.94 -5.81
C GLU A 265 36.54 -3.66 -5.28
N PHE A 266 35.93 -4.54 -6.07
CA PHE A 266 34.71 -5.25 -5.68
C PHE A 266 34.57 -6.60 -6.40
N THR A 267 33.63 -7.40 -5.90
CA THR A 267 33.18 -8.66 -6.52
C THR A 267 31.68 -8.62 -6.70
N ILE A 268 31.19 -8.98 -7.89
CA ILE A 268 29.77 -9.16 -8.18
C ILE A 268 29.49 -10.65 -8.29
N THR A 269 28.43 -11.09 -7.63
CA THR A 269 28.04 -12.50 -7.58
C THR A 269 26.57 -12.63 -7.90
N ASN A 270 26.23 -13.51 -8.85
CA ASN A 270 24.85 -13.89 -9.11
C ASN A 270 24.61 -15.32 -8.62
N THR A 271 24.19 -15.43 -7.36
CA THR A 271 23.92 -16.71 -6.66
C THR A 271 22.43 -16.93 -6.36
N ASN A 272 21.55 -16.06 -6.86
CA ASN A 272 20.12 -16.18 -6.61
C ASN A 272 19.49 -17.13 -7.65
N ASP A 273 18.86 -18.20 -7.15
CA ASP A 273 17.98 -19.12 -7.89
C ASP A 273 16.67 -18.43 -8.31
#